data_AF-A0A7Y2BW32-F1
#
_entry.id   AF-A0A7Y2BW32-F1
#
_cell.length_a   1.000
_cell.length_b   1.000
_cell.length_c   1.000
_cell.angle_alpha   90.00
_cell.angle_beta   90.00
_cell.angle_gamma   90.00
#
_symmetry.space_group_name_H-M   'P 1'
#
loop_
_entity.id
_entity.type
_entity.pdbx_description
1 polymer ?
#
loop_
_entity_poly.entity_id
_entity_poly.type
_entity_poly.pdbx_seq_one_letter_code
_entity_poly.pdbx_strand_id
1 'polypeptide(L)'
;MKMTLDADKIIKTVDILAQRVGERFPDAGLCRVAKDFTLVARKARGDAAGLGKANWRLRLMTLAVLAMGLILFGFVVTELRFNAPLREVGKLVQILEPAANIAILVALGIAFIVRMEGRWKRKNALASLHSLRSLIHVIDMHQLTKDPSVLLGGIEPTASSPERLMNRVELQRYLDYCSEMLSLSGKLAALYTQSIQDEVVIQTVNELEALSTNLTRKIWQKIMMLDHTGPARRPRKRVK
;
A
#
# COMPACT_ATOMS: atom_id res chain seq x y z
N MET A 1 -21.83 8.84 10.35
CA MET A 1 -20.62 9.62 9.98
C MET A 1 -19.52 8.63 9.59
N LYS A 2 -19.12 8.54 8.31
CA LYS A 2 -18.02 7.64 7.91
C LYS A 2 -16.69 8.39 8.11
N MET A 3 -15.91 7.98 9.12
CA MET A 3 -14.54 8.47 9.29
C MET A 3 -13.67 7.84 8.19
N THR A 4 -13.19 8.66 7.26
CA THR A 4 -12.32 8.22 6.14
C THR A 4 -11.02 9.00 6.17
N LEU A 5 -9.94 8.41 5.66
CA LEU A 5 -8.66 9.09 5.58
C LEU A 5 -8.65 9.95 4.33
N ASP A 6 -8.20 11.19 4.49
CA ASP A 6 -8.07 12.13 3.39
C ASP A 6 -6.67 12.00 2.80
N ALA A 7 -6.57 11.37 1.63
CA ALA A 7 -5.31 11.15 0.94
C ALA A 7 -4.58 12.47 0.67
N ASP A 8 -5.29 13.55 0.37
CA ASP A 8 -4.71 14.82 -0.03
C ASP A 8 -4.05 15.50 1.17
N LYS A 9 -4.67 15.40 2.35
CA LYS A 9 -4.08 15.85 3.61
C LYS A 9 -2.83 15.05 3.97
N ILE A 10 -2.82 13.74 3.76
CA ILE A 10 -1.63 12.92 3.98
C ILE A 10 -0.49 13.36 3.06
N ILE A 11 -0.75 13.51 1.75
CA ILE A 11 0.27 13.99 0.78
C ILE A 11 0.80 15.37 1.16
N LYS A 12 -0.08 16.31 1.52
CA LYS A 12 0.33 17.64 1.98
C LYS A 12 1.26 17.56 3.20
N THR A 13 0.99 16.64 4.11
CA THR A 13 1.81 16.45 5.32
C THR A 13 3.17 15.84 4.97
N VAL A 14 3.21 14.89 4.03
CA VAL A 14 4.46 14.32 3.49
C VAL A 14 5.30 15.39 2.80
N ASP A 15 4.69 16.24 1.97
CA ASP A 15 5.39 17.34 1.28
C ASP A 15 5.99 18.34 2.27
N ILE A 16 5.23 18.76 3.30
CA ILE A 16 5.72 19.64 4.38
C ILE A 16 6.86 18.98 5.17
N LEU A 17 6.75 17.68 5.45
CA LEU A 17 7.81 16.94 6.14
C LEU A 17 9.10 16.90 5.30
N ALA A 18 9.00 16.64 4.00
CA ALA A 18 10.16 16.64 3.11
C ALA A 18 10.84 18.02 3.02
N GLN A 19 10.06 19.11 3.02
CA GLN A 19 10.59 20.47 3.11
C GLN A 19 11.37 20.69 4.41
N ARG A 20 10.77 20.39 5.57
CA ARG A 20 11.43 20.53 6.89
C ARG A 20 12.73 19.71 6.99
N VAL A 21 12.74 18.50 6.43
CA VAL A 21 13.95 17.66 6.37
C VAL A 21 15.01 18.31 5.48
N GLY A 22 14.64 18.81 4.31
CA GLY A 22 15.57 19.46 3.38
C GLY A 22 16.17 20.76 3.92
N GLU A 23 15.38 21.57 4.62
CA GLU A 23 15.84 22.80 5.27
C GLU A 23 16.85 22.52 6.40
N ARG A 24 16.65 21.42 7.15
CA ARG A 24 17.47 21.11 8.32
C ARG A 24 18.67 20.22 8.02
N PHE A 25 18.54 19.31 7.07
CA PHE A 25 19.54 18.31 6.73
C PHE A 25 19.76 18.21 5.20
N PRO A 26 20.19 19.30 4.53
CA PRO A 26 20.28 19.36 3.08
C PRO A 26 21.23 18.32 2.49
N ASP A 27 22.37 18.06 3.15
CA ASP A 27 23.41 17.14 2.68
C ASP A 27 23.24 15.70 3.20
N ALA A 28 22.24 15.45 4.06
CA ALA A 28 22.03 14.12 4.61
C ALA A 28 21.24 13.23 3.65
N GLY A 29 21.55 11.92 3.65
CA GLY A 29 20.78 10.91 2.89
C GLY A 29 19.28 10.93 3.19
N LEU A 30 18.88 11.39 4.39
CA LEU A 30 17.49 11.55 4.78
C LEU A 30 16.71 12.51 3.88
N CYS A 31 17.33 13.57 3.35
CA CYS A 31 16.67 14.49 2.42
C CYS A 31 16.25 13.75 1.14
N ARG A 32 17.10 12.87 0.63
CA ARG A 32 16.78 12.02 -0.53
C ARG A 32 15.64 11.06 -0.21
N VAL A 33 15.69 10.39 0.94
CA VAL A 33 14.61 9.48 1.38
C VAL A 33 13.28 10.22 1.52
N ALA A 34 13.28 11.44 2.06
CA ALA A 34 12.06 12.24 2.19
C ALA A 34 11.49 12.67 0.83
N LYS A 35 12.35 12.99 -0.16
CA LYS A 35 11.91 13.24 -1.54
C LYS A 35 11.34 11.99 -2.19
N ASP A 36 12.04 10.84 -2.07
CA ASP A 36 11.56 9.56 -2.58
C ASP A 36 10.20 9.18 -1.94
N PHE A 37 10.03 9.49 -0.65
CA PHE A 37 8.77 9.30 0.05
C PHE A 37 7.62 10.10 -0.59
N THR A 38 7.84 11.36 -0.98
CA THR A 38 6.80 12.17 -1.65
C THR A 38 6.34 11.53 -2.97
N LEU A 39 7.27 10.94 -3.74
CA LEU A 39 6.97 10.24 -4.98
C LEU A 39 6.16 8.97 -4.74
N VAL A 40 6.59 8.15 -3.76
CA VAL A 40 5.87 6.93 -3.37
C VAL A 40 4.47 7.27 -2.85
N ALA A 41 4.33 8.33 -2.07
CA ALA A 41 3.06 8.76 -1.51
C ALA A 41 2.08 9.19 -2.62
N ARG A 42 2.54 10.01 -3.58
CA ARG A 42 1.70 10.45 -4.72
C ARG A 42 1.26 9.27 -5.59
N LYS A 43 2.18 8.34 -5.87
CA LYS A 43 1.85 7.10 -6.56
C LYS A 43 0.81 6.29 -5.79
N ALA A 44 1.00 6.13 -4.47
CA ALA A 44 0.08 5.38 -3.63
C ALA A 44 -1.33 5.99 -3.59
N ARG A 45 -1.46 7.32 -3.56
CA ARG A 45 -2.75 8.01 -3.72
C ARG A 45 -3.42 7.65 -5.05
N GLY A 46 -2.68 7.74 -6.16
CA GLY A 46 -3.20 7.45 -7.49
C GLY A 46 -3.68 6.01 -7.62
N ASP A 47 -2.86 5.06 -7.14
CA ASP A 47 -3.16 3.64 -7.16
C ASP A 47 -4.39 3.32 -6.32
N ALA A 48 -4.45 3.79 -5.07
CA ALA A 48 -5.59 3.59 -4.18
C ALA A 48 -6.89 4.15 -4.79
N ALA A 49 -6.87 5.38 -5.30
CA ALA A 49 -8.02 6.00 -5.95
C ALA A 49 -8.47 5.25 -7.22
N GLY A 50 -7.53 4.63 -7.96
CA GLY A 50 -7.83 3.80 -9.11
C GLY A 50 -8.52 2.48 -8.75
N LEU A 51 -8.13 1.86 -7.63
CA LEU A 51 -8.68 0.58 -7.17
C LEU A 51 -10.15 0.65 -6.75
N GLY A 52 -10.57 1.77 -6.18
CA GLY A 52 -11.97 2.01 -5.77
C GLY A 52 -12.94 2.22 -6.94
N LYS A 53 -12.44 2.43 -8.16
CA LYS A 53 -13.28 2.67 -9.34
C LYS A 53 -13.79 1.35 -9.96
N ALA A 54 -14.95 1.44 -10.60
CA ALA A 54 -15.49 0.34 -11.39
C ALA A 54 -14.67 0.15 -12.67
N ASN A 55 -14.26 -1.08 -12.96
CA ASN A 55 -13.49 -1.36 -14.16
C ASN A 55 -14.41 -1.54 -15.37
N TRP A 56 -14.43 -0.56 -16.28
CA TRP A 56 -15.33 -0.56 -17.44
C TRP A 56 -15.09 -1.73 -18.39
N ARG A 57 -13.84 -2.22 -18.48
CA ARG A 57 -13.50 -3.40 -19.30
C ARG A 57 -14.24 -4.64 -18.79
N LEU A 58 -14.30 -4.81 -17.47
CA LEU A 58 -15.02 -5.92 -16.85
C LEU A 58 -16.52 -5.77 -16.99
N ARG A 59 -17.06 -4.55 -16.85
CA ARG A 59 -18.48 -4.29 -17.15
C ARG A 59 -18.85 -4.68 -18.58
N LEU A 60 -17.99 -4.35 -19.55
CA LEU A 60 -18.19 -4.72 -20.95
C LEU A 60 -18.14 -6.25 -21.13
N MET A 61 -17.22 -6.94 -20.47
CA MET A 61 -17.16 -8.41 -20.51
C MET A 61 -18.39 -9.07 -19.88
N THR A 62 -18.88 -8.55 -18.75
CA THR A 62 -20.12 -9.03 -18.13
C THR A 62 -21.31 -8.85 -19.07
N LEU A 63 -21.44 -7.67 -19.70
CA LEU A 63 -22.47 -7.42 -20.70
C LEU A 63 -22.33 -8.36 -21.91
N ALA A 64 -21.11 -8.64 -22.37
CA ALA A 64 -20.87 -9.56 -23.47
C ALA A 64 -21.28 -11.01 -23.11
N VAL A 65 -20.96 -11.48 -21.90
CA VAL A 65 -21.40 -12.82 -21.42
C VAL A 65 -22.91 -12.90 -21.32
N LEU A 66 -23.58 -11.85 -20.82
CA LEU A 66 -25.04 -11.78 -20.77
C LEU A 66 -25.67 -11.78 -22.16
N ALA A 67 -25.14 -10.96 -23.08
CA ALA A 67 -25.62 -10.89 -24.46
C ALA A 67 -25.44 -12.25 -25.18
N MET A 68 -24.29 -12.89 -25.01
CA MET A 68 -24.02 -14.22 -25.56
C MET A 68 -25.00 -15.27 -25.00
N GLY A 69 -25.29 -15.24 -23.69
CA GLY A 69 -26.30 -16.10 -23.08
C GLY A 69 -27.69 -15.90 -23.67
N LEU A 70 -28.11 -14.64 -23.87
CA LEU A 70 -29.39 -14.31 -24.49
C LEU A 70 -29.48 -14.75 -25.96
N ILE A 71 -28.39 -14.59 -26.73
CA ILE A 71 -28.31 -15.04 -28.13
C ILE A 71 -28.45 -16.56 -28.20
N LEU A 72 -27.68 -17.30 -27.37
CA LEU A 72 -27.75 -18.76 -27.31
C LEU A 72 -29.13 -19.24 -26.89
N PHE A 73 -29.75 -18.59 -25.91
CA PHE A 73 -31.10 -18.92 -25.47
C PHE A 73 -32.13 -18.68 -26.57
N GLY A 74 -32.06 -17.53 -27.25
CA GLY A 74 -32.92 -17.22 -28.40
C GLY A 74 -32.79 -18.25 -29.52
N PHE A 75 -31.56 -18.65 -29.86
CA PHE A 75 -31.28 -19.68 -30.85
C PHE A 75 -31.93 -21.03 -30.50
N VAL A 76 -31.80 -21.47 -29.24
CA VAL A 76 -32.43 -22.71 -28.77
C VAL A 76 -33.95 -22.64 -28.86
N VAL A 77 -34.54 -21.51 -28.44
CA VAL A 77 -36.01 -21.32 -28.51
C VAL A 77 -36.50 -21.33 -29.95
N THR A 78 -35.77 -20.74 -30.89
CA THR A 78 -36.14 -20.77 -32.31
C THR A 78 -36.08 -22.19 -32.87
N GLU A 79 -35.00 -22.94 -32.64
CA GLU A 79 -34.86 -24.33 -33.12
C GLU A 79 -35.95 -25.25 -32.57
N LEU A 80 -36.25 -25.15 -31.28
CA LEU A 80 -37.31 -25.95 -30.64
C LEU A 80 -38.71 -25.61 -31.18
N ARG A 81 -38.95 -24.36 -31.63
CA ARG A 81 -40.23 -23.97 -32.24
C ARG A 81 -40.41 -24.55 -33.64
N PHE A 82 -39.35 -24.69 -34.44
CA PHE A 82 -39.44 -25.16 -35.82
C PHE A 82 -39.46 -26.68 -35.96
N ASN A 83 -38.87 -27.44 -35.03
CA ASN A 83 -38.61 -28.88 -35.21
C ASN A 83 -39.36 -29.84 -34.25
N ALA A 84 -40.13 -29.36 -33.25
CA ALA A 84 -40.69 -30.23 -32.21
C ALA A 84 -42.18 -30.65 -32.42
N PRO A 85 -42.52 -31.96 -32.39
CA PRO A 85 -43.90 -32.44 -32.49
C PRO A 85 -44.77 -32.05 -31.27
N LEU A 86 -46.07 -31.87 -31.51
CA LEU A 86 -47.05 -31.27 -30.60
C LEU A 86 -47.41 -32.18 -29.39
N ARG A 87 -46.59 -32.21 -28.34
CA ARG A 87 -47.04 -32.54 -26.97
C ARG A 87 -46.63 -31.45 -26.00
N GLU A 88 -47.60 -30.79 -25.37
CA GLU A 88 -47.37 -29.58 -24.57
C GLU A 88 -46.41 -29.79 -23.38
N VAL A 89 -46.50 -30.94 -22.69
CA VAL A 89 -45.63 -31.25 -21.54
C VAL A 89 -44.18 -31.53 -21.96
N GLY A 90 -43.97 -32.16 -23.12
CA GLY A 90 -42.62 -32.42 -23.64
C GLY A 90 -41.87 -31.15 -24.04
N LYS A 91 -42.59 -30.14 -24.55
CA LYS A 91 -42.02 -28.84 -24.93
C LYS A 91 -41.49 -28.05 -23.73
N LEU A 92 -42.15 -28.13 -22.57
CA LEU A 92 -41.70 -27.42 -21.36
C LEU A 92 -40.35 -27.95 -20.87
N VAL A 93 -40.19 -29.27 -20.80
CA VAL A 93 -38.93 -29.90 -20.37
C VAL A 93 -37.79 -29.61 -21.36
N GLN A 94 -38.07 -29.69 -22.66
CA GLN A 94 -37.09 -29.41 -23.72
C GLN A 94 -36.58 -27.96 -23.73
N ILE A 95 -37.38 -26.99 -23.29
CA ILE A 95 -36.95 -25.59 -23.16
C ILE A 95 -36.23 -25.37 -21.83
N LEU A 96 -36.71 -25.99 -20.75
CA LEU A 96 -36.21 -25.76 -19.40
C LEU A 96 -34.77 -26.26 -19.22
N GLU A 97 -34.43 -27.42 -19.77
CA GLU A 97 -33.10 -28.01 -19.61
C GLU A 97 -31.97 -27.16 -20.26
N PRO A 98 -32.08 -26.73 -21.54
CA PRO A 98 -31.15 -25.78 -22.12
C PRO A 98 -31.13 -24.42 -21.42
N ALA A 99 -32.29 -23.92 -20.97
CA ALA A 99 -32.38 -22.67 -20.23
C ALA A 99 -31.57 -22.73 -18.93
N ALA A 100 -31.71 -23.82 -18.18
CA ALA A 100 -30.97 -24.05 -16.94
C ALA A 100 -29.45 -24.12 -17.21
N ASN A 101 -29.03 -24.87 -18.23
CA ASN A 101 -27.61 -24.98 -18.60
C ASN A 101 -27.01 -23.62 -19.00
N ILE A 102 -27.70 -22.84 -19.85
CA ILE A 102 -27.26 -21.50 -20.24
C ILE A 102 -27.19 -20.59 -19.01
N ALA A 103 -28.20 -20.63 -18.14
CA ALA A 103 -28.21 -19.82 -16.92
C ALA A 103 -27.02 -20.16 -16.00
N ILE A 104 -26.72 -21.45 -15.81
CA ILE A 104 -25.55 -21.91 -15.03
C ILE A 104 -24.26 -21.41 -15.67
N LEU A 105 -24.08 -21.56 -16.99
CA LEU A 105 -22.88 -21.10 -17.69
C LEU A 105 -22.69 -19.59 -17.60
N VAL A 106 -23.76 -18.81 -17.76
CA VAL A 106 -23.75 -17.35 -17.59
C VAL A 106 -23.37 -16.99 -16.15
N ALA A 107 -23.97 -17.65 -15.15
CA ALA A 107 -23.65 -17.41 -13.75
C ALA A 107 -22.18 -17.71 -13.44
N LEU A 108 -21.64 -18.83 -13.93
CA LEU A 108 -20.23 -19.18 -13.79
C LEU A 108 -19.32 -18.18 -14.52
N GLY A 109 -19.69 -17.72 -15.71
CA GLY A 109 -18.95 -16.71 -16.46
C GLY A 109 -18.87 -15.38 -15.71
N ILE A 110 -19.99 -14.92 -15.15
CA ILE A 110 -20.03 -13.69 -14.33
C ILE A 110 -19.19 -13.86 -13.06
N ALA A 111 -19.34 -14.99 -12.35
CA ALA A 111 -18.55 -15.29 -11.16
C ALA A 111 -17.05 -15.33 -11.46
N PHE A 112 -16.65 -15.89 -12.61
CA PHE A 112 -15.27 -15.90 -13.07
C PHE A 112 -14.74 -14.48 -13.32
N ILE A 113 -15.52 -13.62 -13.99
CA ILE A 113 -15.16 -12.22 -14.26
C ILE A 113 -14.96 -11.46 -12.95
N VAL A 114 -15.90 -11.57 -11.99
CA VAL A 114 -15.80 -10.91 -10.68
C VAL A 114 -14.58 -11.40 -9.90
N ARG A 115 -14.32 -12.71 -9.89
CA ARG A 115 -13.14 -13.28 -9.22
C ARG A 115 -11.84 -12.82 -9.89
N MET A 116 -11.81 -12.71 -11.21
CA MET A 116 -10.66 -12.18 -11.96
C MET A 116 -10.41 -10.71 -11.63
N GLU A 117 -11.45 -9.88 -11.51
CA GLU A 117 -11.34 -8.49 -11.08
C GLU A 117 -10.66 -8.37 -9.72
N GLY A 118 -11.16 -9.14 -8.74
CA GLY A 118 -10.61 -9.15 -7.38
C GLY A 118 -9.13 -9.51 -7.37
N ARG A 119 -8.74 -10.56 -8.12
CA ARG A 119 -7.32 -10.95 -8.25
C ARG A 119 -6.45 -9.84 -8.85
N TRP A 120 -6.93 -9.16 -9.88
CA TRP A 120 -6.19 -8.07 -10.52
C TRP A 120 -6.05 -6.86 -9.59
N LYS A 121 -7.13 -6.44 -8.93
CA LYS A 121 -7.11 -5.35 -7.94
C LYS A 121 -6.17 -5.67 -6.78
N ARG A 122 -6.24 -6.89 -6.23
CA ARG A 122 -5.33 -7.36 -5.19
C ARG A 122 -3.87 -7.29 -5.64
N LYS A 123 -3.54 -7.83 -6.83
CA LYS A 123 -2.17 -7.81 -7.35
C LYS A 123 -1.60 -6.39 -7.40
N ASN A 124 -2.40 -5.43 -7.90
CA ASN A 124 -1.97 -4.04 -7.99
C ASN A 124 -1.80 -3.39 -6.61
N ALA A 125 -2.75 -3.61 -5.69
CA ALA A 125 -2.65 -3.11 -4.32
C ALA A 125 -1.39 -3.64 -3.62
N LEU A 126 -1.13 -4.95 -3.71
CA LEU A 126 0.06 -5.57 -3.12
C LEU A 126 1.36 -5.01 -3.71
N ALA A 127 1.43 -4.76 -5.03
CA ALA A 127 2.62 -4.17 -5.64
C ALA A 127 2.97 -2.79 -5.05
N SER A 128 1.96 -1.96 -4.79
CA SER A 128 2.17 -0.65 -4.19
C SER A 128 2.45 -0.73 -2.68
N LEU A 129 1.83 -1.67 -1.96
CA LEU A 129 2.17 -1.97 -0.56
C LEU A 129 3.61 -2.50 -0.41
N HIS A 130 4.11 -3.31 -1.36
CA HIS A 130 5.52 -3.72 -1.38
C HIS A 130 6.46 -2.53 -1.58
N SER A 131 6.08 -1.56 -2.40
CA SER A 131 6.86 -0.32 -2.59
C SER A 131 6.92 0.47 -1.27
N LEU A 132 5.81 0.59 -0.53
CA LEU A 132 5.79 1.21 0.80
C LEU A 132 6.65 0.44 1.82
N ARG A 133 6.59 -0.89 1.82
CA ARG A 133 7.45 -1.73 2.68
C ARG A 133 8.93 -1.49 2.39
N SER A 134 9.32 -1.42 1.12
CA SER A 134 10.69 -1.10 0.72
C SER A 134 11.13 0.26 1.26
N LEU A 135 10.28 1.29 1.14
CA LEU A 135 10.56 2.60 1.71
C LEU A 135 10.74 2.56 3.23
N ILE A 136 9.88 1.84 3.96
CA ILE A 136 9.99 1.67 5.41
C ILE A 136 11.36 1.08 5.78
N HIS A 137 11.82 0.06 5.06
CA HIS A 137 13.15 -0.50 5.28
C HIS A 137 14.29 0.45 4.89
N VAL A 138 14.13 1.26 3.84
CA VAL A 138 15.12 2.31 3.51
C VAL A 138 15.24 3.35 4.62
N ILE A 139 14.12 3.74 5.23
CA ILE A 139 14.10 4.63 6.40
C ILE A 139 14.87 3.98 7.57
N ASP A 140 14.64 2.69 7.84
CA ASP A 140 15.38 1.94 8.88
C ASP A 140 16.89 1.87 8.60
N MET A 141 17.30 1.62 7.34
CA MET A 141 18.72 1.63 6.95
C MET A 141 19.41 2.97 7.25
N HIS A 142 18.70 4.08 7.06
CA HIS A 142 19.20 5.43 7.36
C HIS A 142 19.32 5.71 8.87
N GLN A 143 18.87 4.80 9.74
CA GLN A 143 18.99 4.88 11.19
C GLN A 143 20.13 4.02 11.76
N LEU A 144 20.71 3.10 10.97
CA LEU A 144 21.73 2.16 11.48
C LEU A 144 22.95 2.87 12.07
N THR A 145 23.41 3.94 11.43
CA THR A 145 24.55 4.73 11.90
C THR A 145 24.19 5.80 12.93
N LYS A 146 22.90 5.88 13.30
CA LYS A 146 22.33 6.86 14.24
C LYS A 146 22.18 6.23 15.61
N ASP A 147 23.32 5.89 16.21
CA ASP A 147 23.41 5.24 17.52
C ASP A 147 23.76 6.28 18.62
N PRO A 148 22.88 6.50 19.61
CA PRO A 148 23.13 7.42 20.72
C PRO A 148 24.23 6.95 21.68
N SER A 149 24.55 5.65 21.73
CA SER A 149 25.55 5.08 22.64
C SER A 149 26.93 5.73 22.46
N VAL A 150 27.21 6.15 21.22
CA VAL A 150 28.45 6.81 20.82
C VAL A 150 28.63 8.18 21.52
N LEU A 151 27.54 8.82 21.96
CA LEU A 151 27.58 10.08 22.70
C LEU A 151 27.79 9.89 24.21
N LEU A 152 27.60 8.68 24.74
CA LEU A 152 27.84 8.34 26.15
C LEU A 152 29.35 8.21 26.48
N GLY A 153 30.22 8.20 25.46
CA GLY A 153 31.68 8.04 25.63
C GLY A 153 32.10 6.58 25.81
N GLY A 154 33.42 6.32 25.81
CA GLY A 154 33.99 4.99 26.09
C GLY A 154 34.12 4.02 24.90
N ILE A 155 33.70 4.42 23.70
CA ILE A 155 33.86 3.60 22.48
C ILE A 155 34.89 4.25 21.54
N GLU A 156 36.09 3.69 21.51
CA GLU A 156 37.15 4.08 20.59
C GLU A 156 36.73 3.76 19.13
N PRO A 157 36.74 4.75 18.22
CA PRO A 157 36.39 4.52 16.83
C PRO A 157 37.46 3.68 16.13
N THR A 158 37.01 2.68 15.36
CA THR A 158 37.84 1.95 14.40
C THR A 158 37.94 2.70 13.07
N ALA A 159 38.86 2.29 12.18
CA ALA A 159 39.04 2.92 10.86
C ALA A 159 37.76 2.92 9.99
N SER A 160 36.91 1.90 10.15
CA SER A 160 35.64 1.77 9.41
C SER A 160 34.42 2.24 10.21
N SER A 161 34.61 2.89 11.36
CA SER A 161 33.50 3.43 12.14
C SER A 161 32.81 4.58 11.37
N PRO A 162 31.47 4.67 11.40
CA PRO A 162 30.76 5.77 10.73
C PRO A 162 31.19 7.16 11.21
N GLU A 163 31.16 8.14 10.31
CA GLU A 163 31.48 9.53 10.65
C GLU A 163 30.45 10.15 11.62
N ARG A 164 30.97 10.79 12.67
CA ARG A 164 30.19 11.33 13.79
C ARG A 164 29.93 12.84 13.62
N LEU A 165 29.09 13.18 12.65
CA LEU A 165 28.87 14.58 12.24
C LEU A 165 27.76 15.31 13.01
N MET A 166 26.85 14.58 13.66
CA MET A 166 25.65 15.16 14.29
C MET A 166 25.82 15.38 15.78
N ASN A 167 25.39 16.53 16.27
CA ASN A 167 25.23 16.78 17.70
C ASN A 167 23.93 16.13 18.25
N ARG A 168 23.76 16.13 19.57
CA ARG A 168 22.59 15.54 20.26
C ARG A 168 21.24 16.03 19.72
N VAL A 169 21.09 17.35 19.53
CA VAL A 169 19.84 17.97 19.08
C VAL A 169 19.54 17.62 17.63
N GLU A 170 20.57 17.63 16.78
CA GLU A 170 20.47 17.21 15.38
C GLU A 170 20.08 15.74 15.25
N LEU A 171 20.73 14.86 16.02
CA LEU A 171 20.43 13.44 16.04
C LEU A 171 18.99 13.16 16.49
N GLN A 172 18.53 13.83 17.54
CA GLN A 172 17.14 13.74 18.00
C GLN A 172 16.16 14.16 16.90
N ARG A 173 16.39 15.31 16.25
CA ARG A 173 15.50 15.79 15.17
C ARG A 173 15.51 14.89 13.94
N TYR A 174 16.67 14.32 13.61
CA TYR A 174 16.79 13.33 12.54
C TYR A 174 15.91 12.10 12.83
N LEU A 175 15.99 11.58 14.06
CA LEU A 175 15.22 10.42 14.51
C LEU A 175 13.71 10.72 14.59
N ASP A 176 13.32 11.93 15.01
CA ASP A 176 11.92 12.38 14.98
C ASP A 176 11.36 12.35 13.55
N TYR A 177 12.09 12.90 12.58
CA TYR A 177 11.64 12.90 11.17
C TYR A 177 11.51 11.48 10.60
N CYS A 178 12.42 10.57 10.94
CA CYS A 178 12.26 9.16 10.61
C CYS A 178 10.96 8.58 11.16
N SER A 179 10.62 8.88 12.41
CA SER A 179 9.39 8.41 13.07
C SER A 179 8.14 9.01 12.41
N GLU A 180 8.18 10.29 12.04
CA GLU A 180 7.10 10.94 11.29
C GLU A 180 6.87 10.26 9.92
N MET A 181 7.94 9.95 9.18
CA MET A 181 7.84 9.25 7.90
C MET A 181 7.25 7.83 8.05
N LEU A 182 7.64 7.09 9.09
CA LEU A 182 7.07 5.77 9.39
C LEU A 182 5.57 5.87 9.72
N SER A 183 5.18 6.85 10.53
CA SER A 183 3.77 7.08 10.89
C SER A 183 2.91 7.46 9.68
N LEU A 184 3.45 8.25 8.74
CA LEU A 184 2.78 8.61 7.49
C LEU A 184 2.73 7.42 6.51
N SER A 185 3.76 6.57 6.50
CA SER A 185 3.77 5.34 5.68
C SER A 185 2.65 4.39 6.07
N GLY A 186 2.39 4.21 7.38
CA GLY A 186 1.23 3.45 7.87
C GLY A 186 -0.11 4.03 7.38
N LYS A 187 -0.28 5.36 7.46
CA LYS A 187 -1.51 6.03 6.98
C LYS A 187 -1.71 5.89 5.46
N LEU A 188 -0.63 5.90 4.68
CA LEU A 188 -0.70 5.63 3.24
C LEU A 188 -1.10 4.17 2.95
N ALA A 189 -0.60 3.21 3.72
CA ALA A 189 -1.00 1.81 3.59
C ALA A 189 -2.50 1.63 3.89
N ALA A 190 -3.04 2.33 4.89
CA ALA A 190 -4.46 2.30 5.25
C ALA A 190 -5.40 2.85 4.14
N LEU A 191 -4.91 3.64 3.18
CA LEU A 191 -5.73 4.06 2.03
C LEU A 191 -6.18 2.86 1.16
N TYR A 192 -5.39 1.79 1.12
CA TYR A 192 -5.72 0.60 0.33
C TYR A 192 -6.86 -0.21 0.93
N THR A 193 -6.95 -0.32 2.26
CA THR A 193 -8.08 -0.99 2.94
C THR A 193 -9.38 -0.21 2.81
N GLN A 194 -9.30 1.12 2.67
CA GLN A 194 -10.45 1.97 2.34
C GLN A 194 -10.90 1.83 0.89
N SER A 195 -9.97 1.50 -0.01
CA SER A 195 -10.25 1.43 -1.46
C SER A 195 -10.81 0.07 -1.88
N ILE A 196 -10.39 -1.02 -1.24
CA ILE A 196 -10.83 -2.39 -1.55
C ILE A 196 -11.02 -3.23 -0.28
N GLN A 197 -12.04 -4.09 -0.30
CA GLN A 197 -12.33 -5.06 0.77
C GLN A 197 -11.75 -6.42 0.37
N ASP A 198 -10.44 -6.60 0.54
CA ASP A 198 -9.73 -7.87 0.28
C ASP A 198 -8.89 -8.24 1.52
N GLU A 199 -9.08 -9.46 2.01
CA GLU A 199 -8.49 -9.95 3.27
C GLU A 199 -6.95 -9.95 3.25
N VAL A 200 -6.35 -10.32 2.11
CA VAL A 200 -4.88 -10.35 1.95
C VAL A 200 -4.31 -8.92 1.98
N VAL A 201 -5.02 -7.96 1.39
CA VAL A 201 -4.63 -6.55 1.42
C VAL A 201 -4.73 -5.99 2.83
N ILE A 202 -5.82 -6.29 3.56
CA ILE A 202 -5.98 -5.88 4.96
C ILE A 202 -4.86 -6.45 5.83
N GLN A 203 -4.57 -7.74 5.71
CA GLN A 203 -3.48 -8.38 6.43
C GLN A 203 -2.12 -7.72 6.13
N THR A 204 -1.83 -7.47 4.85
CA THR A 204 -0.57 -6.82 4.44
C THR A 204 -0.45 -5.41 5.02
N VAL A 205 -1.54 -4.64 5.07
CA VAL A 205 -1.54 -3.30 5.68
C VAL A 205 -1.25 -3.39 7.18
N ASN A 206 -1.90 -4.32 7.89
CA ASN A 206 -1.65 -4.53 9.32
C ASN A 206 -0.18 -4.91 9.60
N GLU A 207 0.45 -5.72 8.73
CA GLU A 207 1.89 -6.04 8.84
C GLU A 207 2.77 -4.79 8.67
N LEU A 208 2.45 -3.91 7.72
CA LEU A 208 3.18 -2.65 7.51
C LEU A 208 3.02 -1.69 8.69
N GLU A 209 1.83 -1.61 9.28
CA GLU A 209 1.57 -0.81 10.48
C GLU A 209 2.32 -1.35 11.69
N ALA A 210 2.35 -2.68 11.87
CA ALA A 210 3.12 -3.33 12.92
C ALA A 210 4.62 -3.09 12.75
N LEU A 211 5.14 -3.24 11.52
CA LEU A 211 6.55 -2.94 11.20
C LEU A 211 6.89 -1.47 11.53
N SER A 212 6.07 -0.53 11.07
CA SER A 212 6.27 0.91 11.28
C SER A 212 6.25 1.27 12.77
N THR A 213 5.33 0.66 13.53
CA THR A 213 5.21 0.84 14.99
C THR A 213 6.43 0.28 15.72
N ASN A 214 6.88 -0.91 15.35
CA ASN A 214 8.06 -1.54 15.94
C ASN A 214 9.34 -0.72 15.70
N LEU A 215 9.52 -0.20 14.48
CA LEU A 215 10.65 0.68 14.15
C LEU A 215 10.57 2.01 14.90
N THR A 216 9.39 2.62 14.98
CA THR A 216 9.16 3.85 15.75
C THR A 216 9.50 3.65 17.23
N ARG A 217 9.16 2.49 17.81
CA ARG A 217 9.54 2.13 19.18
C ARG A 217 11.07 2.04 19.35
N LYS A 218 11.78 1.42 18.40
CA LYS A 218 13.26 1.39 18.42
C LYS A 218 13.86 2.80 18.35
N ILE A 219 13.29 3.67 17.54
CA ILE A 219 13.72 5.07 17.46
C ILE A 219 13.49 5.79 18.79
N TRP A 220 12.33 5.59 19.40
CA TRP A 220 12.02 6.22 20.68
C TRP A 220 12.98 5.77 21.78
N GLN A 221 13.37 4.49 21.81
CA GLN A 221 14.42 3.99 22.71
C GLN A 221 15.75 4.73 22.49
N LYS A 222 16.14 4.98 21.23
CA LYS A 222 17.35 5.75 20.92
C LYS A 222 17.25 7.20 21.42
N ILE A 223 16.09 7.83 21.26
CA ILE A 223 15.84 9.20 21.75
C ILE A 223 15.94 9.26 23.28
N MET A 224 15.34 8.30 24.00
CA MET A 224 15.44 8.24 25.48
C MET A 224 16.90 8.11 25.96
N MET A 225 17.73 7.33 25.25
CA MET A 225 19.17 7.25 25.57
C MET A 225 19.88 8.62 25.42
N LEU A 226 19.47 9.45 24.46
CA LEU A 226 19.99 10.82 24.32
C LEU A 226 19.58 11.71 25.48
N ASP A 227 18.39 11.51 26.03
CA ASP A 227 17.89 12.26 27.20
C ASP A 227 18.70 12.01 28.48
N HIS A 228 19.36 10.86 28.58
CA HIS A 228 20.26 10.54 29.68
C HIS A 228 21.72 11.03 29.48
N THR A 229 22.08 11.47 28.27
CA THR A 229 23.39 12.12 28.03
C THR A 229 23.31 13.59 28.46
N GLY A 230 24.17 14.02 29.40
CA GLY A 230 24.27 15.41 29.88
C GLY A 230 24.54 16.45 28.77
N PRO A 231 24.69 17.75 29.10
CA PRO A 231 24.62 18.85 28.13
C PRO A 231 25.61 18.69 26.95
N ALA A 232 25.15 19.10 25.77
CA ALA A 232 25.77 18.87 24.47
C ALA A 232 27.27 19.22 24.42
N ARG A 233 28.14 18.20 24.46
CA ARG A 233 29.55 18.36 24.09
C ARG A 233 29.67 18.36 22.57
N ARG A 234 30.27 19.41 22.00
CA ARG A 234 30.55 19.48 20.55
C ARG A 234 31.41 18.28 20.12
N PRO A 235 31.15 17.65 18.96
CA PRO A 235 31.98 16.57 18.46
C PRO A 235 33.42 17.07 18.25
N ARG A 236 34.40 16.34 18.82
CA ARG A 236 35.83 16.61 18.58
C ARG A 236 36.11 16.33 17.10
N LYS A 237 36.42 17.38 16.33
CA LYS A 237 36.99 17.23 14.98
C LYS A 237 38.32 16.48 15.11
N ARG A 238 38.50 15.41 14.34
CA ARG A 238 39.82 14.80 14.12
C ARG A 238 40.72 15.88 13.50
N VAL A 239 41.74 16.31 14.24
CA VAL A 239 42.88 16.99 13.63
C VAL A 239 43.59 15.92 12.78
N LYS A 240 43.83 16.25 11.52
CA LYS A 240 44.53 15.38 10.56
C LYS A 240 45.94 15.04 11.05
#